data_AF-A0A5S3YTF9-F1
#
_entry.id   AF-A0A5S3YTF9-F1
#
_cell.length_a   1.000
_cell.length_b   1.000
_cell.length_c   1.000
_cell.angle_alpha   90.00
_cell.angle_beta   90.00
_cell.angle_gamma   90.00
#
_symmetry.space_group_name_H-M   'P 1'
#
loop_
_entity.id
_entity.type
_entity.pdbx_description
1 polymer ?
#
loop_
_entity_poly.entity_id
_entity_poly.type
_entity_poly.pdbx_seq_one_letter_code
_entity_poly.pdbx_strand_id
1 'polypeptide(L)'
;MRIQQGFTLLEVMVALGILGFVVLATHQILNSTIQAKTGSEEVIAELDSLNTTFRLMDQDFNQMTKRETRNEAGDFTPSYILHGRYNLDSQYDGIAFVRDGWTNPISLLPRSELQAVGYRVVDDKLERLYRVYVDQLDGTEPRSQVLLENIEDLTFEFLDDKQKWQENWEKKALPLAVSVTIKLQEMEPIKRLFLTPGDGKVATVSSSSNNNNSNNNSGNKDQNDDNRGGGSTRP
;
A
#
# COMPACT_ATOMS: atom_id res chain seq x y z
N MET A 1 12.27 -30.08 85.84
CA MET A 1 13.06 -28.93 85.34
C MET A 1 13.41 -29.19 83.88
N ARG A 2 12.96 -28.36 82.95
CA ARG A 2 13.40 -28.44 81.54
C ARG A 2 14.71 -27.66 81.41
N ILE A 3 15.73 -28.30 80.89
CA ILE A 3 17.03 -27.67 80.59
C ILE A 3 16.82 -26.87 79.30
N GLN A 4 16.98 -25.54 79.36
CA GLN A 4 17.04 -24.69 78.17
C GLN A 4 18.42 -24.85 77.54
N GLN A 5 18.49 -25.40 76.34
CA GLN A 5 19.70 -25.41 75.52
C GLN A 5 19.78 -24.08 74.76
N GLY A 6 20.88 -23.34 74.95
CA GLY A 6 21.16 -22.11 74.20
C GLY A 6 21.72 -22.42 72.81
N PHE A 7 21.50 -21.51 71.86
CA PHE A 7 22.01 -21.62 70.48
C PHE A 7 23.55 -21.63 70.46
N THR A 8 24.12 -22.47 69.60
CA THR A 8 25.57 -22.47 69.35
C THR A 8 25.94 -21.41 68.31
N LEU A 9 27.16 -20.86 68.41
CA LEU A 9 27.69 -19.92 67.41
C LEU A 9 27.64 -20.53 66.00
N LEU A 10 27.98 -21.81 65.89
CA LEU A 10 28.01 -22.54 64.62
C LEU A 10 26.62 -22.61 63.98
N GLU A 11 25.57 -22.83 64.77
CA GLU A 11 24.19 -22.89 64.28
C GLU A 11 23.71 -21.54 63.74
N VAL A 12 24.06 -20.44 64.42
CA VAL A 12 23.77 -19.08 63.94
C VAL A 12 24.55 -18.77 62.66
N MET A 13 25.82 -19.18 62.55
CA MET A 13 26.61 -18.97 61.33
C MET A 13 26.07 -19.76 60.15
N VAL A 14 25.68 -21.03 60.36
CA VAL A 14 25.06 -21.85 59.32
C VAL A 14 23.71 -21.26 58.90
N ALA A 15 22.89 -20.82 59.85
CA ALA A 15 21.61 -20.17 59.55
C ALA A 15 21.78 -18.89 58.72
N LEU A 16 22.74 -18.03 59.07
CA LEU A 16 23.06 -16.82 58.32
C LEU A 16 23.66 -17.13 56.94
N GLY A 17 24.46 -18.18 56.82
CA GLY A 17 25.02 -18.63 55.55
C GLY A 17 23.93 -19.13 54.58
N ILE A 18 23.03 -19.99 55.06
CA ILE A 18 21.88 -20.47 54.27
C ILE A 18 20.98 -19.29 53.89
N LEU A 19 20.68 -18.40 54.84
CA LEU A 19 19.85 -17.22 54.58
C LEU A 19 20.48 -16.31 53.51
N GLY A 20 21.78 -16.02 53.63
CA GLY A 20 22.51 -15.22 52.65
C GLY A 20 22.49 -15.85 51.26
N PHE A 21 22.67 -17.17 51.18
CA PHE A 21 22.59 -17.91 49.91
C PHE A 21 21.20 -17.82 49.27
N VAL A 22 20.13 -18.02 50.05
CA VAL A 22 18.74 -17.91 49.57
C VAL A 22 18.47 -16.50 49.04
N VAL A 23 18.87 -15.46 49.77
CA VAL A 23 18.69 -14.05 49.35
C VAL A 23 19.40 -13.78 48.02
N LEU A 24 20.64 -14.24 47.85
CA LEU A 24 21.38 -14.08 46.59
C LEU A 24 20.72 -14.84 45.43
N ALA A 25 20.28 -16.07 45.67
CA ALA A 25 19.61 -16.87 44.64
C ALA A 25 18.28 -16.23 44.20
N THR A 26 17.47 -15.73 45.13
CA THR A 26 16.22 -15.03 44.82
C THR A 26 16.49 -13.74 44.03
N HIS A 27 17.49 -12.96 44.44
CA HIS A 27 17.87 -11.74 43.72
C HIS A 27 18.33 -12.03 42.29
N GLN A 28 19.10 -13.11 42.09
CA GLN A 28 19.53 -13.52 40.75
C GLN A 28 18.35 -13.90 39.86
N ILE A 29 17.39 -14.68 40.37
CA ILE A 29 16.18 -15.08 39.63
C ILE A 29 15.36 -13.84 39.27
N LEU A 30 15.17 -12.92 40.22
CA LEU A 30 14.44 -11.69 39.99
C LEU A 30 15.08 -10.85 38.88
N ASN A 31 16.39 -10.64 38.94
CA ASN A 31 17.11 -9.88 37.92
C ASN A 31 17.02 -10.53 36.54
N SER A 32 17.23 -11.84 36.44
CA SER A 32 17.06 -12.55 35.17
C SER A 32 15.64 -12.41 34.61
N THR A 33 14.63 -12.47 35.48
CA THR A 33 13.21 -12.31 35.07
C THR A 33 12.93 -10.89 34.59
N ILE A 34 13.45 -9.86 35.28
CA ILE A 34 13.30 -8.46 34.87
C ILE A 34 13.97 -8.24 33.51
N GLN A 35 15.19 -8.74 33.30
CA GLN A 35 15.89 -8.57 32.02
C GLN A 35 15.18 -9.30 30.87
N ALA A 36 14.72 -10.52 31.10
CA ALA A 36 13.93 -11.25 30.10
C ALA A 36 12.63 -10.51 29.74
N LYS A 37 11.99 -9.86 30.74
CA LYS A 37 10.82 -9.02 30.52
C LYS A 37 11.15 -7.80 29.66
N THR A 38 12.23 -7.07 29.96
CA THR A 38 12.62 -5.88 29.18
C THR A 38 12.93 -6.22 27.72
N GLY A 39 13.68 -7.30 27.46
CA GLY A 39 13.92 -7.76 26.08
C GLY A 39 12.62 -8.20 25.37
N SER A 40 11.66 -8.77 26.10
CA SER A 40 10.35 -9.12 25.52
C SER A 40 9.52 -7.88 25.17
N GLU A 41 9.56 -6.82 25.98
CA GLU A 41 8.82 -5.57 25.72
C GLU A 41 9.28 -4.88 24.44
N GLU A 42 10.59 -4.89 24.16
CA GLU A 42 11.17 -4.34 22.93
C GLU A 42 10.68 -5.09 21.68
N VAL A 43 10.76 -6.42 21.68
CA VAL A 43 10.26 -7.26 20.59
C VAL A 43 8.76 -7.08 20.39
N ILE A 44 7.97 -6.93 21.46
CA ILE A 44 6.54 -6.67 21.36
C ILE A 44 6.26 -5.32 20.68
N ALA A 45 7.02 -4.27 21.02
CA ALA A 45 6.86 -2.96 20.41
C ALA A 45 7.20 -2.96 18.92
N GLU A 46 8.23 -3.71 18.51
CA GLU A 46 8.59 -3.88 17.11
C GLU A 46 7.49 -4.62 16.32
N LEU A 47 6.97 -5.71 16.88
CA LEU A 47 5.85 -6.45 16.27
C LEU A 47 4.58 -5.61 16.15
N ASP A 48 4.29 -4.74 17.13
CA ASP A 48 3.15 -3.83 17.06
C ASP A 48 3.32 -2.76 15.97
N SER A 49 4.53 -2.23 15.84
CA SER A 49 4.90 -1.29 14.77
C SER A 49 4.76 -1.93 13.39
N LEU A 50 5.19 -3.19 13.25
CA LEU A 50 5.05 -3.97 12.02
C LEU A 50 3.57 -4.23 11.68
N ASN A 51 2.76 -4.63 12.66
CA ASN A 51 1.33 -4.85 12.46
C ASN A 51 0.61 -3.55 12.07
N THR A 52 0.96 -2.44 12.71
CA THR A 52 0.41 -1.12 12.38
C THR A 52 0.78 -0.70 10.96
N THR A 53 2.03 -0.95 10.55
CA THR A 53 2.53 -0.74 9.19
C THR A 53 1.74 -1.54 8.17
N PHE A 54 1.57 -2.85 8.39
CA PHE A 54 0.81 -3.69 7.47
C PHE A 54 -0.67 -3.33 7.40
N ARG A 55 -1.28 -2.90 8.51
CA ARG A 55 -2.66 -2.42 8.50
C ARG A 55 -2.82 -1.14 7.68
N LEU A 56 -1.84 -0.24 7.76
CA LEU A 56 -1.82 0.99 6.97
C LEU A 56 -1.63 0.69 5.47
N MET A 57 -0.69 -0.21 5.14
CA MET A 57 -0.49 -0.71 3.79
C MET A 57 -1.76 -1.36 3.24
N ASP A 58 -2.41 -2.24 4.01
CA ASP A 58 -3.66 -2.89 3.59
C ASP A 58 -4.75 -1.87 3.26
N GLN A 59 -4.89 -0.82 4.07
CA GLN A 59 -5.83 0.26 3.80
C GLN A 59 -5.48 1.00 2.50
N ASP A 60 -4.21 1.34 2.29
CA ASP A 60 -3.78 2.05 1.08
C ASP A 60 -3.95 1.19 -0.18
N PHE A 61 -3.50 -0.06 -0.16
CA PHE A 61 -3.57 -0.98 -1.29
C PHE A 61 -5.01 -1.36 -1.66
N ASN A 62 -5.88 -1.62 -0.67
CA ASN A 62 -7.29 -1.91 -0.93
C ASN A 62 -8.07 -0.71 -1.49
N GLN A 63 -7.56 0.52 -1.29
CA GLN A 63 -8.20 1.75 -1.76
C GLN A 63 -7.52 2.35 -2.99
N MET A 64 -6.64 1.58 -3.65
CA MET A 64 -5.95 2.00 -4.87
C MET A 64 -6.95 2.31 -6.00
N THR A 65 -6.66 3.35 -6.79
CA THR A 65 -7.56 3.84 -7.84
C THR A 65 -6.93 3.72 -9.23
N LYS A 66 -7.77 3.64 -10.26
CA LYS A 66 -7.36 3.67 -11.68
C LYS A 66 -7.10 5.11 -12.15
N ARG A 67 -6.42 5.93 -11.36
CA ARG A 67 -6.13 7.34 -11.65
C ARG A 67 -4.70 7.48 -12.18
N GLU A 68 -4.56 8.15 -13.31
CA GLU A 68 -3.26 8.51 -13.86
C GLU A 68 -2.60 9.59 -13.00
N THR A 69 -1.31 9.47 -12.72
CA THR A 69 -0.51 10.55 -12.14
C THR A 69 0.23 11.27 -13.26
N ARG A 70 0.40 12.59 -13.09
CA ARG A 70 1.25 13.40 -13.95
C ARG A 70 2.66 13.41 -13.36
N ASN A 71 3.67 13.17 -14.18
CA ASN A 71 5.06 13.33 -13.74
C ASN A 71 5.42 14.83 -13.66
N GLU A 72 6.59 15.14 -13.09
CA GLU A 72 7.07 16.53 -12.93
C GLU A 72 7.25 17.27 -14.27
N ALA A 73 7.44 16.53 -15.37
CA ALA A 73 7.55 17.06 -16.73
C ALA A 73 6.17 17.34 -17.38
N GLY A 74 5.07 16.99 -16.72
CA GLY A 74 3.72 17.23 -17.21
C GLY A 74 3.10 16.09 -18.03
N ASP A 75 3.83 15.00 -18.26
CA ASP A 75 3.37 13.85 -19.04
C ASP A 75 2.56 12.85 -18.20
N PHE A 76 1.66 12.11 -18.86
CA PHE A 76 0.89 11.05 -18.25
C PHE A 76 1.71 9.76 -18.12
N THR A 77 1.71 9.17 -16.94
CA THR A 77 2.41 7.90 -16.68
C THR A 77 1.66 6.73 -17.35
N PRO A 78 2.34 5.79 -18.04
CA PRO A 78 1.67 4.67 -18.72
C PRO A 78 1.05 3.62 -17.77
N SER A 79 1.36 3.70 -16.46
CA SER A 79 0.84 2.82 -15.41
C SER A 79 0.17 3.63 -14.30
N TYR A 80 -0.78 3.02 -13.58
CA TYR A 80 -1.40 3.59 -12.38
C TYR A 80 -0.51 3.47 -11.13
N ILE A 81 0.53 2.64 -11.21
CA ILE A 81 1.47 2.36 -10.13
C ILE A 81 2.86 2.74 -10.64
N LEU A 82 3.52 3.64 -9.93
CA LEU A 82 4.95 3.88 -10.06
C LEU A 82 5.66 2.90 -9.12
N HIS A 83 6.54 2.05 -9.64
CA HIS A 83 7.27 1.10 -8.81
C HIS A 83 8.63 0.77 -9.42
N GLY A 84 9.57 0.32 -8.59
CA GLY A 84 10.87 -0.17 -9.04
C GLY A 84 12.01 0.21 -8.11
N ARG A 85 13.19 -0.32 -8.42
CA ARG A 85 14.40 -0.09 -7.64
C ARG A 85 14.80 1.40 -7.65
N TYR A 86 15.12 1.94 -6.48
CA TYR A 86 15.53 3.33 -6.25
C TYR A 86 14.48 4.39 -6.60
N ASN A 87 13.23 3.99 -6.88
CA ASN A 87 12.16 4.97 -7.07
C ASN A 87 11.86 5.73 -5.79
N LEU A 88 11.41 6.99 -5.93
CA LEU A 88 11.11 7.89 -4.81
C LEU A 88 12.34 8.19 -3.92
N ASP A 89 13.55 8.08 -4.47
CA ASP A 89 14.82 8.17 -3.74
C ASP A 89 14.97 7.08 -2.65
N SER A 90 14.35 5.91 -2.86
CA SER A 90 14.49 4.76 -1.98
C SER A 90 15.89 4.15 -2.05
N GLN A 91 16.43 3.62 -0.95
CA GLN A 91 17.62 2.75 -0.95
C GLN A 91 17.33 1.37 -1.60
N TYR A 92 16.07 0.95 -1.58
CA TYR A 92 15.60 -0.34 -2.10
C TYR A 92 14.52 -0.12 -3.16
N ASP A 93 13.49 -0.97 -3.23
CA ASP A 93 12.36 -0.66 -4.10
C ASP A 93 11.53 0.48 -3.50
N GLY A 94 10.88 1.24 -4.37
CA GLY A 94 9.87 2.23 -4.01
C GLY A 94 8.58 1.95 -4.77
N ILE A 95 7.45 2.28 -4.17
CA ILE A 95 6.13 2.19 -4.81
C ILE A 95 5.31 3.43 -4.53
N ALA A 96 4.59 3.96 -5.53
CA ALA A 96 3.67 5.07 -5.41
C ALA A 96 2.43 4.86 -6.27
N PHE A 97 1.28 5.29 -5.77
CA PHE A 97 -0.02 5.16 -6.43
C PHE A 97 -1.02 6.17 -5.85
N VAL A 98 -2.17 6.30 -6.50
CA VAL A 98 -3.27 7.12 -6.01
C VAL A 98 -4.32 6.24 -5.35
N ARG A 99 -4.73 6.61 -4.14
CA ARG A 99 -5.82 5.96 -3.41
C ARG A 99 -6.99 6.91 -3.21
N ASP A 100 -8.17 6.32 -3.01
CA ASP A 100 -9.33 7.05 -2.55
C ASP A 100 -9.13 7.43 -1.08
N GLY A 101 -9.47 8.67 -0.72
CA GLY A 101 -9.23 9.24 0.59
C GLY A 101 -10.44 9.08 1.49
N TRP A 102 -10.66 10.07 2.35
CA TRP A 102 -11.80 10.07 3.26
C TRP A 102 -13.06 10.44 2.47
N THR A 103 -14.08 9.59 2.56
CA THR A 103 -15.43 9.84 2.05
C THR A 103 -15.86 11.26 2.41
N ASN A 104 -16.29 12.03 1.41
CA ASN A 104 -16.89 13.36 1.53
C ASN A 104 -18.41 13.20 1.37
N PRO A 105 -19.13 12.73 2.41
CA PRO A 105 -20.52 12.27 2.29
C PRO A 105 -21.52 13.34 1.84
N ILE A 106 -21.10 14.60 1.72
CA ILE A 106 -21.96 15.75 1.42
C ILE A 106 -21.30 16.77 0.48
N SER A 107 -20.16 16.45 -0.13
CA SER A 107 -19.43 17.36 -1.06
C SER A 107 -19.24 18.80 -0.52
N LEU A 108 -19.22 18.98 0.81
CA LEU A 108 -19.22 20.30 1.46
C LEU A 108 -17.91 21.07 1.27
N LEU A 109 -16.84 20.38 0.91
CA LEU A 109 -15.53 20.95 0.64
C LEU A 109 -15.15 20.68 -0.82
N PRO A 110 -14.67 21.69 -1.57
CA PRO A 110 -14.16 21.51 -2.94
C PRO A 110 -12.77 20.87 -2.88
N ARG A 111 -12.69 19.62 -2.45
CA ARG A 111 -11.44 18.83 -2.41
C ARG A 111 -11.61 17.56 -3.22
N SER A 112 -10.58 17.20 -3.98
CA SER A 112 -10.47 15.85 -4.53
C SER A 112 -10.37 14.87 -3.36
N GLU A 113 -11.15 13.80 -3.37
CA GLU A 113 -11.04 12.73 -2.36
C GLU A 113 -9.74 11.93 -2.54
N LEU A 114 -9.02 12.11 -3.65
CA LEU A 114 -7.84 11.33 -4.00
C LEU A 114 -6.58 11.80 -3.27
N GLN A 115 -5.80 10.84 -2.79
CA GLN A 115 -4.49 11.07 -2.18
C GLN A 115 -3.42 10.27 -2.92
N ALA A 116 -2.30 10.92 -3.24
CA ALA A 116 -1.11 10.23 -3.72
C ALA A 116 -0.32 9.73 -2.51
N VAL A 117 -0.03 8.43 -2.49
CA VAL A 117 0.74 7.78 -1.44
C VAL A 117 1.91 7.04 -2.05
N GLY A 118 2.97 6.86 -1.27
CA GLY A 118 4.10 6.03 -1.65
C GLY A 118 4.83 5.46 -0.45
N TYR A 119 5.61 4.43 -0.70
CA TYR A 119 6.46 3.76 0.28
C TYR A 119 7.87 3.71 -0.26
N ARG A 120 8.85 4.05 0.59
CA ARG A 120 10.28 4.02 0.28
C ARG A 120 11.09 3.72 1.53
N VAL A 121 12.37 3.43 1.36
CA VAL A 121 13.33 3.33 2.46
C VAL A 121 14.37 4.43 2.34
N VAL A 122 14.54 5.23 3.38
CA VAL A 122 15.58 6.28 3.45
C VAL A 122 16.26 6.16 4.81
N ASP A 123 17.59 6.19 4.84
CA ASP A 123 18.39 6.01 6.06
C ASP A 123 17.98 4.77 6.87
N ASP A 124 17.73 3.66 6.18
CA ASP A 124 17.28 2.37 6.71
C ASP A 124 15.92 2.44 7.42
N LYS A 125 15.11 3.47 7.12
CA LYS A 125 13.76 3.66 7.65
C LYS A 125 12.71 3.52 6.56
N LEU A 126 11.73 2.67 6.78
CA LEU A 126 10.55 2.60 5.92
C LEU A 126 9.69 3.83 6.15
N GLU A 127 9.55 4.64 5.11
CA GLU A 127 8.73 5.84 5.11
C GLU A 127 7.50 5.66 4.25
N ARG A 128 6.36 6.19 4.73
CA ARG A 128 5.19 6.44 3.91
C ARG A 128 5.14 7.91 3.53
N LEU A 129 5.23 8.17 2.23
CA LEU A 129 4.98 9.49 1.66
C LEU A 129 3.48 9.66 1.40
N TYR A 130 2.96 10.86 1.65
CA TYR A 130 1.61 11.20 1.22
C TYR A 130 1.48 12.68 0.87
N ARG A 131 0.66 12.94 -0.15
CA ARG A 131 0.23 14.29 -0.54
C ARG A 131 -1.26 14.43 -0.30
N VAL A 132 -1.66 15.60 0.21
CA VAL A 132 -3.09 15.90 0.43
C VAL A 132 -3.82 16.10 -0.91
N TYR A 133 -3.13 16.55 -1.94
CA TYR A 133 -3.67 16.76 -3.29
C TYR A 133 -2.74 16.16 -4.36
N VAL A 134 -3.32 15.46 -5.33
CA VAL A 134 -2.58 14.75 -6.40
C VAL A 134 -2.00 15.70 -7.44
N ASP A 135 -2.68 16.83 -7.72
CA ASP A 135 -2.37 17.76 -8.82
C ASP A 135 -1.90 19.15 -8.33
N GLN A 136 -1.26 19.26 -7.16
CA GLN A 136 -0.83 20.56 -6.62
C GLN A 136 0.32 21.16 -7.45
N LEU A 137 0.12 22.34 -8.04
CA LEU A 137 1.12 23.08 -8.86
C LEU A 137 2.22 23.75 -8.01
N ASP A 138 2.10 23.67 -6.70
CA ASP A 138 2.77 24.56 -5.74
C ASP A 138 4.19 24.09 -5.35
N GLY A 139 4.68 22.97 -5.93
CA GLY A 139 6.02 22.43 -5.66
C GLY A 139 6.25 21.99 -4.21
N THR A 140 5.20 21.84 -3.39
CA THR A 140 5.32 21.46 -1.98
C THR A 140 5.82 20.02 -1.86
N GLU A 141 6.80 19.77 -1.00
CA GLU A 141 7.32 18.43 -0.74
C GLU A 141 6.25 17.51 -0.13
N PRO A 142 6.25 16.20 -0.47
CA PRO A 142 5.34 15.24 0.14
C PRO A 142 5.66 15.12 1.63
N ARG A 143 4.63 14.89 2.46
CA ARG A 143 4.86 14.61 3.87
C ARG A 143 5.38 13.19 4.01
N SER A 144 6.43 13.00 4.82
CA SER A 144 6.96 11.69 5.20
C SER A 144 6.50 11.29 6.59
N GLN A 145 6.20 10.01 6.77
CA GLN A 145 5.97 9.37 8.06
C GLN A 145 6.83 8.11 8.14
N VAL A 146 7.72 8.05 9.13
CA VAL A 146 8.48 6.83 9.45
C VAL A 146 7.53 5.79 10.04
N LEU A 147 7.59 4.57 9.50
CA LEU A 147 6.75 3.43 9.90
C LEU A 147 7.56 2.35 10.64
N LEU A 148 8.74 2.03 10.12
CA LEU A 148 9.67 1.05 10.66
C LEU A 148 11.10 1.58 10.52
N GLU A 149 11.99 1.10 11.38
CA GLU A 149 13.42 1.38 11.34
C GLU A 149 14.19 0.07 11.10
N ASN A 150 15.49 0.18 10.83
CA ASN A 150 16.41 -0.95 10.62
C ASN A 150 16.02 -1.87 9.44
N ILE A 151 15.61 -1.28 8.32
CA ILE A 151 15.25 -1.99 7.09
C ILE A 151 16.51 -2.32 6.28
N GLU A 152 16.69 -3.61 5.97
CA GLU A 152 17.79 -4.13 5.15
C GLU A 152 17.37 -4.44 3.70
N ASP A 153 16.07 -4.58 3.42
CA ASP A 153 15.55 -4.72 2.06
C ASP A 153 14.03 -4.47 2.01
N LEU A 154 13.56 -3.97 0.87
CA LEU A 154 12.15 -3.78 0.56
C LEU A 154 11.92 -4.14 -0.91
N THR A 155 11.01 -5.08 -1.15
CA THR A 155 10.65 -5.52 -2.50
C THR A 155 9.14 -5.65 -2.70
N PHE A 156 8.71 -5.43 -3.93
CA PHE A 156 7.30 -5.52 -4.34
C PHE A 156 7.13 -6.50 -5.49
N GLU A 157 6.08 -7.33 -5.42
CA GLU A 157 5.65 -8.18 -6.53
C GLU A 157 4.15 -7.99 -6.76
N PHE A 158 3.71 -8.21 -8.00
CA PHE A 158 2.36 -7.90 -8.45
C PHE A 158 1.69 -9.15 -9.03
N LEU A 159 0.48 -9.46 -8.58
CA LEU A 159 -0.28 -10.61 -9.04
C LEU A 159 -1.08 -10.25 -10.31
N ASP A 160 -0.78 -10.92 -11.41
CA ASP A 160 -1.46 -10.69 -12.69
C ASP A 160 -2.80 -11.43 -12.83
N ASP A 161 -3.51 -11.13 -13.93
CA ASP A 161 -4.80 -11.73 -14.30
C ASP A 161 -4.74 -13.25 -14.50
N LYS A 162 -3.54 -13.82 -14.65
CA LYS A 162 -3.26 -15.25 -14.80
C LYS A 162 -2.74 -15.87 -13.50
N GLN A 163 -2.85 -15.18 -12.37
CA GLN A 163 -2.38 -15.62 -11.06
C GLN A 163 -0.87 -15.86 -11.02
N LYS A 164 -0.09 -15.10 -11.80
CA LYS A 164 1.37 -15.13 -11.78
C LYS A 164 1.93 -13.88 -11.14
N TRP A 165 2.94 -14.08 -10.30
CA TRP A 165 3.71 -13.01 -9.70
C TRP A 165 4.64 -12.38 -10.75
N GLN A 166 4.63 -11.05 -10.79
CA GLN A 166 5.47 -10.24 -11.66
C GLN A 166 6.25 -9.25 -10.79
N GLU A 167 7.57 -9.19 -10.97
CA GLU A 167 8.41 -8.19 -10.29
C GLU A 167 8.23 -6.80 -10.91
N ASN A 168 7.86 -6.73 -12.19
CA ASN A 168 7.63 -5.48 -12.91
C ASN A 168 6.19 -5.35 -13.43
N TRP A 169 5.53 -4.26 -13.07
CA TRP A 169 4.16 -3.93 -13.46
C TRP A 169 4.07 -2.69 -14.36
N GLU A 170 4.15 -2.90 -15.67
CA GLU A 170 4.07 -1.83 -16.69
C GLU A 170 2.69 -1.73 -17.36
N LYS A 171 1.73 -2.58 -16.95
CA LYS A 171 0.39 -2.59 -17.54
C LYS A 171 -0.43 -1.43 -16.97
N LYS A 172 -1.24 -0.79 -17.83
CA LYS A 172 -2.26 0.20 -17.42
C LYS A 172 -3.48 -0.47 -16.78
N ALA A 173 -3.25 -1.18 -15.69
CA ALA A 173 -4.19 -1.96 -14.91
C ALA A 173 -3.77 -1.98 -13.44
N LEU A 174 -4.71 -2.24 -12.54
CA LEU A 174 -4.36 -2.56 -11.15
C LEU A 174 -4.18 -4.08 -11.03
N PRO A 175 -3.14 -4.56 -10.32
CA PRO A 175 -2.92 -6.00 -10.09
C PRO A 175 -4.01 -6.57 -9.17
N LEU A 176 -4.18 -7.89 -9.14
CA LEU A 176 -5.15 -8.50 -8.20
C LEU A 176 -4.69 -8.32 -6.75
N ALA A 177 -3.37 -8.37 -6.55
CA ALA A 177 -2.73 -8.24 -5.25
C ALA A 177 -1.31 -7.70 -5.40
N VAL A 178 -0.81 -7.08 -4.34
CA VAL A 178 0.59 -6.68 -4.18
C VAL A 178 1.17 -7.52 -3.04
N SER A 179 2.30 -8.15 -3.30
CA SER A 179 3.12 -8.74 -2.25
C SER A 179 4.20 -7.74 -1.86
N VAL A 180 4.37 -7.53 -0.56
CA VAL A 180 5.42 -6.71 0.03
C VAL A 180 6.32 -7.63 0.84
N THR A 181 7.61 -7.64 0.53
CA THR A 181 8.61 -8.34 1.35
C THR A 181 9.51 -7.31 2.02
N ILE A 182 9.56 -7.34 3.35
CA ILE A 182 10.39 -6.44 4.17
C ILE A 182 11.41 -7.30 4.89
N LYS A 183 12.69 -6.92 4.81
CA LYS A 183 13.75 -7.51 5.63
C LYS A 183 14.18 -6.50 6.69
N LEU A 184 13.98 -6.85 7.96
CA LEU A 184 14.50 -6.06 9.10
C LEU A 184 15.83 -6.66 9.55
N GLN A 185 16.65 -5.86 10.21
CA GLN A 185 17.89 -6.33 10.83
C GLN A 185 17.61 -7.47 11.82
N GLU A 186 18.43 -8.52 11.79
CA GLU A 186 18.34 -9.68 12.69
C GLU A 186 17.02 -10.49 12.60
N MET A 187 16.17 -10.21 11.63
CA MET A 187 14.93 -10.94 11.35
C MET A 187 14.97 -11.62 9.98
N GLU A 188 14.23 -12.72 9.86
CA GLU A 188 13.95 -13.32 8.54
C GLU A 188 13.03 -12.40 7.72
N PRO A 189 13.16 -12.36 6.38
CA PRO A 189 12.30 -11.55 5.53
C PRO A 189 10.81 -11.90 5.71
N ILE A 190 9.99 -10.88 5.92
CA ILE A 190 8.56 -11.02 6.13
C ILE A 190 7.83 -10.65 4.85
N LYS A 191 7.11 -11.61 4.28
CA LYS A 191 6.28 -11.43 3.08
C LYS A 191 4.81 -11.29 3.46
N ARG A 192 4.17 -10.20 3.03
CA ARG A 192 2.73 -9.94 3.24
C ARG A 192 2.03 -9.68 1.91
N LEU A 193 0.86 -10.29 1.75
CA LEU A 193 -0.02 -10.15 0.61
C LEU A 193 -1.13 -9.14 0.91
N PHE A 194 -1.35 -8.18 0.01
CA PHE A 194 -2.44 -7.22 0.07
C PHE A 194 -3.29 -7.32 -1.19
N LEU A 195 -4.61 -7.39 -1.03
CA LEU A 195 -5.52 -7.32 -2.16
C LEU A 195 -5.60 -5.88 -2.68
N THR A 196 -5.94 -5.74 -3.95
CA THR A 196 -6.30 -4.44 -4.51
C THR A 196 -7.68 -4.54 -5.17
N PRO A 197 -8.34 -3.41 -5.49
CA PRO A 197 -9.59 -3.42 -6.24
C PRO A 197 -9.40 -3.73 -7.74
N GLY A 198 -8.18 -4.10 -8.15
CA GLY A 198 -7.80 -4.47 -9.50
C GLY A 198 -8.17 -5.88 -9.91
N ASP A 199 -8.34 -6.06 -11.22
CA ASP A 199 -8.61 -7.33 -11.88
C ASP A 199 -7.44 -7.79 -12.79
N GLY A 200 -6.30 -7.08 -12.76
CA GLY A 200 -5.09 -7.41 -13.51
C GLY A 200 -5.19 -7.19 -15.02
N LYS A 201 -6.35 -6.73 -15.50
CA LYS A 201 -6.67 -6.58 -16.92
C LYS A 201 -6.56 -5.11 -17.34
N VAL A 202 -5.92 -4.89 -18.48
CA VAL A 202 -5.91 -3.57 -19.12
C VAL A 202 -7.34 -3.27 -19.57
N ALA A 203 -7.87 -2.10 -19.22
CA ALA A 203 -9.20 -1.69 -19.64
C ALA A 203 -9.26 -1.67 -21.18
N THR A 204 -10.00 -2.61 -21.78
CA THR A 204 -10.31 -2.55 -23.22
C THR A 204 -11.26 -1.39 -23.43
N VAL A 205 -10.79 -0.35 -24.11
CA VAL A 205 -11.66 0.73 -24.59
C VAL A 205 -12.68 0.08 -25.53
N SER A 206 -13.89 -0.17 -25.03
CA SER A 206 -15.00 -0.57 -25.86
C SER A 206 -15.36 0.63 -26.74
N SER A 207 -14.79 0.67 -27.94
CA SER A 207 -15.31 1.47 -29.03
C SER A 207 -16.71 0.96 -29.32
N SER A 208 -17.72 1.58 -28.70
CA SER A 208 -19.11 1.45 -29.11
C SER A 208 -19.25 2.01 -30.52
N SER A 209 -18.92 1.21 -31.53
CA SER A 209 -19.26 1.46 -32.93
C SER A 209 -20.78 1.39 -33.02
N ASN A 210 -21.41 2.54 -32.81
CA ASN A 210 -22.84 2.73 -32.99
C ASN A 210 -23.12 2.74 -34.50
N ASN A 211 -23.24 1.55 -35.07
CA ASN A 211 -23.42 1.34 -36.49
C ASN A 211 -24.90 1.58 -36.85
N ASN A 212 -25.33 2.85 -36.83
CA ASN A 212 -26.63 3.27 -37.36
C ASN A 212 -26.54 3.28 -38.89
N ASN A 213 -26.67 2.11 -39.50
CA ASN A 213 -26.87 1.99 -40.93
C ASN A 213 -28.35 2.25 -41.26
N SER A 214 -28.71 3.52 -41.45
CA SER A 214 -29.97 3.89 -42.07
C SER A 214 -29.70 4.16 -43.55
N ASN A 215 -29.89 3.13 -44.38
CA ASN A 215 -29.85 3.25 -45.83
C ASN A 215 -31.27 3.06 -46.37
N ASN A 216 -32.03 4.14 -46.37
CA ASN A 216 -33.30 4.24 -47.09
C ASN A 216 -33.00 4.53 -48.56
N ASN A 217 -33.08 3.52 -49.41
CA ASN A 217 -33.43 3.75 -50.82
C ASN A 217 -34.00 2.48 -51.47
N SER A 218 -35.32 2.33 -51.46
CA SER A 218 -36.05 1.47 -52.39
C SER A 218 -36.93 2.36 -53.24
N GLY A 219 -36.57 2.47 -54.52
CA GLY A 219 -37.17 3.37 -55.49
C GLY A 219 -38.65 3.10 -55.73
N ASN A 220 -39.43 4.18 -55.73
CA ASN A 220 -40.76 4.20 -56.30
C ASN A 220 -40.65 4.62 -57.77
N LYS A 221 -40.96 3.70 -58.67
CA LYS A 221 -41.24 3.97 -60.09
C LYS A 221 -42.64 4.56 -60.16
N ASP A 222 -42.78 5.78 -60.68
CA ASP A 222 -44.04 6.21 -61.30
C ASP A 222 -43.80 7.30 -62.35
N GLN A 223 -44.12 6.93 -63.60
CA GLN A 223 -44.92 7.69 -64.58
C GLN A 223 -44.37 9.03 -65.14
N ASN A 224 -43.72 8.95 -66.31
CA ASN A 224 -43.95 9.86 -67.45
C ASN A 224 -45.11 9.23 -68.27
N ASP A 225 -46.02 9.91 -68.96
CA ASP A 225 -46.00 11.18 -69.68
C ASP A 225 -47.46 11.61 -69.82
N ASP A 226 -47.79 12.89 -69.63
CA ASP A 226 -48.95 13.49 -70.29
C ASP A 226 -48.83 15.02 -70.40
N ASN A 227 -48.50 15.43 -71.63
CA ASN A 227 -49.28 16.36 -72.44
C ASN A 227 -49.52 17.81 -71.93
N ARG A 228 -48.80 18.77 -72.53
CA ARG A 228 -49.31 20.13 -72.80
C ARG A 228 -48.85 20.63 -74.17
N GLY A 229 -49.80 20.72 -75.09
CA GLY A 229 -49.66 21.45 -76.35
C GLY A 229 -49.82 22.96 -76.18
N GLY A 230 -49.37 23.71 -77.20
CA GLY A 230 -49.74 25.13 -77.37
C GLY A 230 -48.82 25.99 -78.24
N GLY A 231 -48.90 25.83 -79.57
CA GLY A 231 -48.97 26.91 -80.59
C GLY A 231 -47.77 27.82 -80.90
N SER A 232 -47.38 27.91 -82.19
CA SER A 232 -47.76 29.05 -83.08
C SER A 232 -46.94 29.11 -84.40
N THR A 233 -47.67 29.25 -85.54
CA THR A 233 -47.36 29.94 -86.83
C THR A 233 -46.19 29.44 -87.71
N ARG A 234 -46.26 29.33 -89.06
CA ARG A 234 -46.83 30.19 -90.14
C ARG A 234 -46.48 29.54 -91.52
N PRO A 235 -46.79 30.15 -92.68
CA PRO A 235 -48.09 30.47 -93.29
C PRO A 235 -48.65 29.34 -94.19
#